data_AF-A0A1G5WT48-F1
#
_entry.id   AF-A0A1G5WT48-F1
#
_cell.length_a   1.000
_cell.length_b   1.000
_cell.length_c   1.000
_cell.angle_alpha   90.00
_cell.angle_beta   90.00
_cell.angle_gamma   90.00
#
_symmetry.space_group_name_H-M   'P 1'
#
loop_
_entity.id
_entity.type
_entity.pdbx_description
1 polymer ?
#
loop_
_entity_poly.entity_id
_entity_poly.type
_entity_poly.pdbx_seq_one_letter_code
_entity_poly.pdbx_strand_id
1 'polypeptide(L)'
;MKFLAFLSSFFFLLTLKSFAQTQENITSELVILNVITVEEKTILSESRHFEAPNWSREGGFLLINSRGFLEKVDLNGNKLGRLFPDLVTRANNDHGISFDGKTLLIIKSES
;
A
#
# COMPACT_ATOMS: atom_id res chain seq x y z
N MET A 1 -45.54 26.82 18.07
CA MET A 1 -44.68 27.03 16.87
C MET A 1 -43.22 27.37 17.23
N LYS A 2 -42.56 26.65 18.14
CA LYS A 2 -41.09 26.79 18.37
C LYS A 2 -40.37 25.47 18.72
N PHE A 3 -40.98 24.32 18.45
CA PHE A 3 -40.40 22.99 18.73
C PHE A 3 -40.22 22.13 17.47
N LEU A 4 -40.22 22.74 16.29
CA LEU A 4 -40.12 22.03 15.00
C LEU A 4 -38.91 22.41 14.15
N ALA A 5 -37.98 23.22 14.67
CA ALA A 5 -36.84 23.72 13.89
C ALA A 5 -35.48 23.10 14.26
N PHE A 6 -35.39 22.28 15.32
CA PHE A 6 -34.11 21.72 15.76
C PHE A 6 -33.84 20.29 15.28
N LEU A 7 -34.87 19.56 14.84
CA LEU A 7 -34.72 18.16 14.42
C LEU A 7 -34.24 17.99 12.97
N SER A 8 -34.25 19.06 12.16
CA SER A 8 -33.86 19.00 10.75
C SER A 8 -32.35 19.12 10.51
N SER A 9 -31.57 19.64 11.47
CA SER A 9 -30.13 19.89 11.27
C SER A 9 -29.26 18.68 11.65
N PHE A 10 -29.76 17.81 12.54
CA PHE A 10 -28.99 16.63 13.00
C PHE A 10 -29.01 15.47 11.98
N PHE A 11 -29.98 15.44 11.07
CA PHE A 11 -30.08 14.37 10.06
C PHE A 11 -29.26 14.64 8.78
N PHE A 12 -28.76 15.86 8.59
CA PHE A 12 -27.95 16.21 7.41
C PHE A 12 -26.46 15.87 7.57
N LEU A 13 -25.99 15.65 8.80
CA LEU A 13 -24.60 15.29 9.08
C LEU A 13 -24.33 13.77 9.02
N LEU A 14 -25.37 12.93 8.97
CA LEU A 14 -25.21 11.47 8.92
C LEU A 14 -24.96 10.90 7.51
N THR A 15 -25.02 11.72 6.46
CA THR A 15 -24.89 11.24 5.07
C THR A 15 -23.52 11.47 4.45
N LEU A 16 -22.61 12.19 5.13
CA LEU A 16 -21.18 12.13 4.81
C LEU A 16 -20.60 10.83 5.36
N LYS A 17 -21.05 9.69 4.83
CA LYS A 17 -20.15 8.55 4.75
C LYS A 17 -18.97 9.07 3.96
N SER A 18 -17.85 9.30 4.65
CA SER A 18 -16.56 9.53 4.01
C SER A 18 -16.31 8.32 3.11
N PHE A 19 -16.71 8.44 1.85
CA PHE A 19 -16.13 7.67 0.79
C PHE A 19 -14.72 8.22 0.66
N ALA A 20 -13.81 7.77 1.51
CA ALA A 20 -12.49 7.45 0.99
C ALA A 20 -12.75 6.36 -0.04
N GLN A 21 -13.05 6.79 -1.26
CA GLN A 21 -13.49 5.94 -2.34
C GLN A 21 -12.30 5.04 -2.66
N THR A 22 -12.27 3.84 -2.08
CA THR A 22 -11.35 2.80 -2.53
C THR A 22 -11.68 2.61 -4.00
N GLN A 23 -10.75 2.97 -4.89
CA GLN A 23 -11.02 2.98 -6.32
C GLN A 23 -11.39 1.56 -6.76
N GLU A 24 -12.69 1.33 -6.99
CA GLU A 24 -13.15 0.09 -7.58
C GLU A 24 -12.62 0.09 -9.01
N ASN A 25 -11.76 -0.88 -9.33
CA ASN A 25 -11.01 -1.04 -10.59
C ASN A 25 -9.68 -0.28 -10.67
N ILE A 26 -8.76 -0.54 -9.75
CA ILE A 26 -7.35 -0.18 -9.90
C ILE A 26 -6.51 -1.37 -10.42
N THR A 27 -5.60 -1.05 -11.33
CA THR A 27 -4.50 -1.93 -11.75
C THR A 27 -3.21 -1.24 -11.35
N SER A 28 -2.36 -1.96 -10.61
CA SER A 28 -1.03 -1.51 -10.25
C SER A 28 0.01 -2.25 -11.10
N GLU A 29 1.03 -1.51 -11.56
CA GLU A 29 2.18 -2.06 -12.28
C GLU A 29 3.46 -1.81 -11.47
N LEU A 30 4.27 -2.86 -11.31
CA LEU A 30 5.58 -2.79 -10.70
C LEU A 30 6.61 -2.69 -11.82
N VAL A 31 7.17 -1.51 -12.02
CA VAL A 31 8.09 -1.19 -13.11
C VAL A 31 9.48 -0.95 -12.55
N ILE A 32 10.49 -1.56 -13.18
CA ILE A 32 11.90 -1.28 -12.94
C ILE A 32 12.43 -0.42 -14.08
N LEU A 33 12.98 0.75 -13.74
CA LEU A 33 13.70 1.62 -14.66
C LEU A 33 15.21 1.38 -14.55
N ASN A 34 15.86 1.07 -15.66
CA ASN A 34 17.31 1.14 -15.74
C ASN A 34 17.75 2.61 -15.85
N VAL A 35 18.44 3.13 -14.85
CA VAL A 35 18.82 4.56 -14.80
C VAL A 35 19.88 4.96 -15.82
N ILE A 36 20.62 4.01 -16.40
CA ILE A 36 21.66 4.26 -17.41
C ILE A 36 21.06 4.23 -18.81
N THR A 37 20.24 3.22 -19.12
CA THR A 37 19.64 3.03 -20.45
C THR A 37 18.28 3.71 -20.61
N VAL A 38 17.64 4.08 -19.50
CA VAL A 38 16.26 4.62 -19.43
C VAL A 38 15.21 3.59 -19.89
N GLU A 39 15.59 2.31 -19.99
CA GLU A 39 14.67 1.24 -20.35
C GLU A 39 13.81 0.84 -19.13
N GLU A 40 12.52 0.69 -19.38
CA GLU A 40 11.54 0.22 -18.40
C GLU A 40 11.22 -1.26 -18.60
N LYS A 41 11.06 -1.98 -17.49
CA LYS A 41 10.57 -3.35 -17.46
C LYS A 41 9.46 -3.48 -16.43
N THR A 42 8.23 -3.69 -16.90
CA THR A 42 7.12 -4.11 -16.03
C THR A 42 7.36 -5.55 -15.61
N ILE A 43 7.53 -5.79 -14.31
CA ILE A 43 7.77 -7.13 -13.75
C ILE A 43 6.50 -7.75 -13.15
N LEU A 44 5.51 -6.94 -12.77
CA LEU A 44 4.23 -7.41 -12.24
C LEU A 44 3.12 -6.43 -12.63
N SER A 45 1.98 -6.94 -13.08
CA SER A 45 0.76 -6.15 -13.34
C SER A 45 -0.44 -6.91 -12.77
N GLU A 46 -1.18 -6.29 -11.86
CA GLU A 46 -2.29 -6.95 -11.16
C GLU A 46 -3.47 -6.00 -10.98
N SER A 47 -4.69 -6.52 -11.13
CA SER A 47 -5.95 -5.80 -10.85
C SER A 47 -6.23 -5.69 -9.34
N ARG A 48 -5.29 -5.11 -8.62
CA ARG A 48 -5.38 -4.74 -7.20
C ARG A 48 -4.44 -3.59 -6.92
N HIS A 49 -4.67 -2.93 -5.79
CA HIS A 49 -3.81 -1.87 -5.30
C HIS A 49 -2.55 -2.43 -4.63
N PHE A 50 -1.37 -2.00 -5.09
CA PHE A 50 -0.11 -2.11 -4.35
C PHE A 50 0.78 -0.90 -4.65
N GLU A 51 1.65 -0.54 -3.70
CA GLU A 51 2.41 0.71 -3.73
C GLU A 51 3.78 0.57 -3.03
N ALA A 52 4.54 1.67 -3.07
CA ALA A 52 5.74 1.91 -2.26
C ALA A 52 6.85 0.83 -2.37
N PRO A 53 7.34 0.48 -3.58
CA PRO A 53 8.40 -0.50 -3.72
C PRO A 53 9.71 -0.05 -3.06
N ASN A 54 10.37 -0.94 -2.34
CA ASN A 54 11.74 -0.78 -1.86
C ASN A 54 12.63 -1.93 -2.33
N TRP A 55 13.87 -1.64 -2.73
CA TRP A 55 14.87 -2.66 -3.03
C TRP A 55 15.37 -3.35 -1.77
N SER A 56 15.38 -4.69 -1.78
CA SER A 56 16.19 -5.47 -0.83
C SER A 56 17.68 -5.15 -1.03
N ARG A 57 18.46 -5.27 0.05
CA ARG A 57 19.89 -4.93 0.06
C ARG A 57 20.70 -5.62 -1.04
N GLU A 58 20.51 -6.93 -1.19
CA GLU A 58 21.20 -7.75 -2.19
C GLU A 58 20.48 -7.76 -3.56
N GLY A 59 19.38 -7.02 -3.70
CA GLY A 59 18.65 -6.91 -4.96
C GLY A 59 17.84 -8.13 -5.38
N GLY A 60 17.63 -9.11 -4.50
CA GLY A 60 16.88 -10.32 -4.83
C GLY A 60 15.36 -10.10 -4.95
N PHE A 61 14.82 -9.09 -4.28
CA PHE A 61 13.39 -8.76 -4.31
C PHE A 61 13.11 -7.26 -4.08
N LEU A 62 11.91 -6.86 -4.48
CA LEU A 62 11.23 -5.63 -4.10
C LEU A 62 10.22 -5.94 -2.98
N LEU A 63 10.18 -5.06 -1.97
CA LEU A 63 9.17 -5.08 -0.91
C LEU A 63 8.11 -4.04 -1.24
N ILE A 64 6.85 -4.45 -1.38
CA ILE A 64 5.71 -3.58 -1.69
C ILE A 64 4.69 -3.59 -0.53
N ASN A 65 3.91 -2.52 -0.39
CA ASN A 65 2.72 -2.54 0.45
C ASN A 65 1.49 -2.92 -0.40
N SER A 66 0.66 -3.84 0.11
CA SER A 66 -0.71 -4.00 -0.35
C SER A 66 -1.66 -4.30 0.80
N ARG A 67 -2.74 -3.52 0.92
CA ARG A 67 -3.81 -3.70 1.92
C ARG A 67 -3.29 -3.86 3.35
N GLY A 68 -2.21 -3.14 3.71
CA GLY A 68 -1.63 -3.19 5.03
C GLY A 68 -0.57 -4.27 5.25
N PHE A 69 -0.34 -5.14 4.27
CA PHE A 69 0.69 -6.17 4.32
C PHE A 69 1.91 -5.75 3.51
N LEU A 70 3.09 -6.24 3.92
CA LEU A 70 4.30 -6.15 3.13
C LEU A 70 4.52 -7.45 2.35
N GLU A 71 4.70 -7.35 1.04
CA GLU A 71 4.81 -8.48 0.12
C GLU A 71 6.15 -8.42 -0.62
N LYS A 72 6.81 -9.57 -0.78
CA LYS A 72 8.06 -9.71 -1.53
C LYS A 72 7.76 -10.13 -2.97
N VAL A 73 8.33 -9.41 -3.93
CA VAL A 73 8.26 -9.73 -5.36
C VAL A 73 9.69 -9.81 -5.91
N ASP A 74 10.08 -10.91 -6.55
CA ASP A 74 11.41 -10.99 -7.18
C ASP A 74 11.48 -10.17 -8.48
N LEU A 75 12.68 -10.03 -9.06
CA LEU A 75 12.89 -9.22 -10.28
C LEU A 75 12.30 -9.83 -11.56
N ASN A 76 11.71 -11.03 -11.47
CA ASN A 76 10.99 -11.69 -12.55
C ASN A 76 9.46 -11.61 -12.35
N GLY A 77 8.99 -10.96 -11.28
CA GLY A 77 7.57 -10.83 -10.99
C GLY A 77 6.98 -11.92 -10.10
N ASN A 78 7.79 -12.87 -9.63
CA ASN A 78 7.27 -13.94 -8.78
C ASN A 78 6.99 -13.41 -7.37
N LYS A 79 5.79 -13.69 -6.86
CA LYS A 79 5.39 -13.36 -5.49
C LYS A 79 6.02 -14.37 -4.52
N LEU A 80 6.95 -13.91 -3.70
CA LEU A 80 7.68 -14.72 -2.71
C LEU A 80 6.98 -14.78 -1.33
N GLY A 81 5.76 -14.24 -1.25
CA GLY A 81 4.94 -14.24 -0.04
C GLY A 81 5.09 -12.97 0.81
N ARG A 82 4.35 -12.96 1.92
CA ARG A 82 4.29 -11.84 2.87
C ARG A 82 5.45 -11.87 3.84
N LEU A 83 5.92 -10.69 4.24
CA LEU A 83 6.94 -10.51 5.26
C LEU A 83 6.27 -10.27 6.62
N PHE A 84 6.56 -11.14 7.60
CA PHE A 84 5.99 -11.10 8.95
C PHE A 84 4.45 -10.97 8.99
N PRO A 85 3.69 -11.88 8.33
CA PRO A 85 2.25 -11.73 8.12
C PRO A 85 1.42 -11.65 9.41
N ASP A 86 1.93 -12.20 10.52
CA ASP A 86 1.24 -12.19 11.82
C ASP A 86 1.51 -10.91 12.63
N LEU A 87 2.52 -10.13 12.24
CA LEU A 87 2.94 -8.90 12.93
C LEU A 87 2.61 -7.63 12.13
N VAL A 88 2.66 -7.71 10.80
CA VAL A 88 2.51 -6.57 9.89
C VAL A 88 1.23 -6.74 9.06
N THR A 89 0.11 -6.25 9.60
CA THR A 89 -1.24 -6.40 9.02
C THR A 89 -1.94 -5.07 8.71
N ARG A 90 -1.32 -3.93 9.05
CA ARG A 90 -1.86 -2.56 8.88
C ARG A 90 -0.77 -1.52 8.59
N ALA A 91 0.25 -1.89 7.83
CA ALA A 91 1.29 -0.96 7.39
C ALA A 91 0.70 0.11 6.45
N ASN A 92 1.20 1.34 6.55
CA ASN A 92 1.01 2.33 5.49
C ASN A 92 2.15 2.23 4.46
N ASN A 93 2.21 3.15 3.49
CA ASN A 93 3.22 3.17 2.43
C ASN A 93 4.64 3.53 2.92
N ASP A 94 4.79 3.96 4.17
CA ASP A 94 6.07 4.35 4.74
C ASP A 94 6.74 3.14 5.39
N HIS A 95 7.63 2.53 4.63
CA HIS A 95 8.55 1.51 5.11
C HIS A 95 9.93 1.69 4.49
N GLY A 96 10.93 1.07 5.10
CA GLY A 96 12.32 1.17 4.66
C GLY A 96 13.18 0.05 5.20
N ILE A 97 14.09 -0.44 4.36
CA ILE A 97 15.11 -1.42 4.75
C ILE A 97 16.40 -0.65 5.06
N SER A 98 17.03 -0.93 6.21
CA SER A 98 18.30 -0.33 6.58
C SER A 98 19.41 -0.67 5.57
N PHE A 99 20.46 0.16 5.53
CA PHE A 99 21.57 -0.02 4.60
C PHE A 99 22.25 -1.39 4.71
N ASP A 100 22.33 -1.98 5.90
CA ASP A 100 22.89 -3.31 6.11
C ASP A 100 21.90 -4.45 5.83
N GLY A 101 20.65 -4.13 5.48
CA GLY A 101 19.58 -5.09 5.18
C GLY A 101 18.99 -5.80 6.40
N LYS A 102 19.41 -5.46 7.63
CA LYS A 102 19.05 -6.21 8.85
C LYS A 102 17.84 -5.65 9.58
N THR A 103 17.45 -4.42 9.29
CA THR A 103 16.36 -3.74 9.98
C THR A 103 15.31 -3.27 8.97
N LEU A 104 14.06 -3.51 9.33
CA LEU A 104 12.90 -3.02 8.60
C LEU A 104 12.19 -1.99 9.49
N LEU A 105 12.08 -0.76 8.99
CA LEU A 105 11.30 0.33 9.57
C LEU A 105 9.93 0.34 8.90
N ILE A 106 8.86 0.42 9.68
CA ILE A 106 7.48 0.40 9.19
C ILE A 106 6.64 1.36 10.04
N ILE A 107 5.77 2.13 9.41
CA ILE A 107 4.68 2.82 10.10
C ILE A 107 3.41 1.97 9.93
N LYS A 108 2.80 1.57 11.05
CA LYS A 108 1.53 0.83 11.05
C LYS A 108 0.57 1.38 12.09
N SER A 109 -0.73 1.20 11.86
CA SER A 109 -1.75 1.50 12.88
C SER A 109 -1.78 0.41 13.96
N GLU A 110 -2.22 0.77 15.17
CA GLU A 110 -2.55 -0.19 16.23
C GLU A 110 -3.96 -0.79 16.07
N SER A 111 -4.20 -1.91 16.77
CA SER A 111 -5.44 -2.70 16.69
C SER A 111 -6.47 -2.15 17.65
#